data_AF-A0ABD1S9U1-F1
#
_entry.id   AF-A0ABD1S9U1-F1
#
_cell.length_a   1.000
_cell.length_b   1.000
_cell.length_c   1.000
_cell.angle_alpha   90.00
_cell.angle_beta   90.00
_cell.angle_gamma   90.00
#
_symmetry.space_group_name_H-M   'P 1'
#
loop_
_entity.id
_entity.type
_entity.pdbx_description
1 polymer ?
#
loop_
_entity_poly.entity_id
_entity_poly.type
_entity_poly.pdbx_seq_one_letter_code
_entity_poly.pdbx_strand_id
1 'polypeptide(L)'
;MHDSLADYDDNCVILSQLSFSQEWIGWLLYNAASLQICFCEGLDQMLRKLAINSTNLGCFAGLRLLKISYSHSTLKPTRGQCITSFDLVPNLEEIYFHSLSKLESISDFGDFLGLRFSRLRIIDIFSCPQLKHLFSVEDTGLVAPNLKVLKLKNLPNLETLCSHNESWQHLQQLELLNCDLLRKLPLTTQNEDSVKEVRGQLEWWNRLEWENEDMKQRLQNHFIAIDRFGQVIDKADSIL
;
A
#
# COMPACT_ATOMS: atom_id res chain seq x y z
N MET A 1 -11.29 -5.60 24.66
CA MET A 1 -12.73 -5.56 24.36
C MET A 1 -12.86 -4.53 23.24
N HIS A 2 -13.28 -5.00 22.08
CA HIS A 2 -13.55 -4.31 20.81
C HIS A 2 -13.38 -2.79 20.74
N ASP A 3 -12.38 -2.33 19.95
CA ASP A 3 -12.54 -1.13 19.12
C ASP A 3 -12.65 -1.59 17.66
N SER A 4 -13.80 -2.17 17.36
CA SER A 4 -14.32 -2.30 16.00
C SER A 4 -15.11 -1.04 15.69
N LEU A 5 -14.47 -0.08 15.02
CA LEU A 5 -15.14 1.04 14.37
C LEU A 5 -14.61 1.17 12.95
N ALA A 6 -15.04 0.23 12.11
CA ALA A 6 -15.27 0.50 10.71
C ALA A 6 -16.75 0.19 10.51
N ASP A 7 -17.58 1.23 10.70
CA ASP A 7 -18.97 1.20 10.29
C ASP A 7 -18.95 1.09 8.76
N TYR A 8 -19.25 -0.12 8.28
CA TYR A 8 -19.09 -0.53 6.89
C TYR A 8 -20.48 -0.91 6.38
N ASP A 9 -21.24 0.08 5.93
CA ASP A 9 -22.15 -0.15 4.81
C ASP A 9 -22.49 1.18 4.14
N ASP A 10 -21.91 1.39 2.96
CA ASP A 10 -22.46 2.19 1.88
C ASP A 10 -21.69 1.77 0.61
N ASN A 11 -22.34 0.93 -0.22
CA ASN A 11 -21.87 0.51 -1.55
C ASN A 11 -20.50 -0.20 -1.62
N CYS A 12 -20.32 -1.29 -0.86
CA CYS A 12 -19.18 -2.19 -1.04
C CYS A 12 -19.43 -3.18 -2.19
N VAL A 13 -18.50 -3.28 -3.14
CA VAL A 13 -18.51 -4.25 -4.24
C VAL A 13 -17.46 -5.32 -3.98
N ILE A 14 -17.92 -6.56 -3.77
CA ILE A 14 -17.04 -7.71 -3.55
C ILE A 14 -17.13 -8.63 -4.77
N LEU A 15 -15.97 -8.91 -5.36
CA LEU A 15 -15.79 -9.79 -6.49
C LEU A 15 -14.94 -10.96 -6.05
N SER A 16 -15.48 -12.16 -6.04
CA SER A 16 -14.72 -13.35 -5.65
C SER A 16 -14.87 -14.50 -6.63
N GLN A 17 -13.78 -15.21 -6.90
CA GLN A 17 -13.79 -16.41 -7.75
C GLN A 17 -14.29 -16.15 -9.18
N LEU A 18 -14.10 -14.93 -9.68
CA LEU A 18 -14.50 -14.53 -11.04
C LEU A 18 -13.32 -14.64 -12.01
N SER A 19 -13.64 -14.99 -13.26
CA SER A 19 -12.72 -14.84 -14.39
C SER A 19 -13.14 -13.63 -15.21
N PHE A 20 -12.32 -12.58 -15.25
CA PHE A 20 -12.61 -11.36 -16.02
C PHE A 20 -12.33 -11.48 -17.52
N SER A 21 -12.18 -12.71 -18.02
CA SER A 21 -11.86 -13.02 -19.41
C SER A 21 -12.91 -12.53 -20.41
N GLN A 22 -14.17 -12.37 -20.00
CA GLN A 22 -15.26 -12.04 -20.93
C GLN A 22 -16.09 -10.82 -20.51
N GLU A 23 -16.52 -10.71 -19.26
CA GLU A 23 -17.49 -9.67 -18.87
C GLU A 23 -16.85 -8.34 -18.43
N TRP A 24 -17.58 -7.24 -18.64
CA TRP A 24 -17.26 -5.91 -18.14
C TRP A 24 -18.12 -5.62 -16.91
N ILE A 25 -17.48 -5.29 -15.80
CA ILE A 25 -18.16 -5.01 -14.53
C ILE A 25 -17.89 -3.60 -13.99
N GLY A 26 -17.30 -2.71 -14.81
CA GLY A 26 -16.95 -1.36 -14.37
C GLY A 26 -18.13 -0.47 -13.98
N TRP A 27 -19.36 -0.80 -14.41
CA TRP A 27 -20.56 -0.09 -13.99
C TRP A 27 -20.87 -0.28 -12.49
N LEU A 28 -20.44 -1.39 -11.89
CA LEU A 28 -20.58 -1.61 -10.45
C LEU A 28 -19.78 -0.61 -9.63
N LEU A 29 -18.72 -0.04 -10.20
CA LEU A 29 -17.81 0.86 -9.49
C LEU A 29 -18.33 2.30 -9.39
N TYR A 30 -19.39 2.65 -10.13
CA TYR A 30 -19.84 4.04 -10.25
C TYR A 30 -20.33 4.62 -8.93
N ASN A 31 -21.07 3.82 -8.16
CA ASN A 31 -21.58 4.20 -6.84
C ASN A 31 -20.77 3.54 -5.70
N ALA A 32 -19.74 2.76 -6.02
CA ALA A 32 -19.02 1.99 -5.03
C ALA A 32 -18.10 2.87 -4.18
N ALA A 33 -18.18 2.71 -2.86
CA ALA A 33 -17.22 3.30 -1.94
C ALA A 33 -16.01 2.39 -1.72
N SER A 34 -16.19 1.08 -1.89
CA SER A 34 -15.17 0.06 -1.65
C SER A 34 -15.23 -1.03 -2.71
N LEU A 35 -14.06 -1.43 -3.22
CA LEU A 35 -13.88 -2.54 -4.15
C LEU A 35 -12.98 -3.59 -3.51
N GLN A 36 -13.48 -4.82 -3.39
CA GLN A 36 -12.72 -5.96 -2.91
C GLN A 36 -12.69 -7.06 -3.98
N ILE A 37 -11.50 -7.49 -4.36
CA ILE A 37 -11.26 -8.53 -5.37
C ILE A 37 -10.51 -9.68 -4.71
N CYS A 38 -11.09 -10.88 -4.71
CA CYS A 38 -10.53 -12.05 -4.01
C CYS A 38 -10.54 -13.28 -4.92
N PHE A 39 -9.40 -13.95 -5.13
CA PHE A 39 -9.33 -15.17 -5.95
C PHE A 39 -9.85 -14.98 -7.40
N CYS A 40 -9.61 -13.80 -7.99
CA CYS A 40 -10.05 -13.52 -9.35
C CYS A 40 -8.91 -13.65 -10.36
N GLU A 41 -9.24 -14.17 -11.54
CA GLU A 41 -8.35 -14.31 -12.68
C GLU A 41 -8.60 -13.22 -13.73
N GLY A 42 -7.56 -12.85 -14.49
CA GLY A 42 -7.68 -11.88 -15.56
C GLY A 42 -7.85 -10.43 -15.10
N LEU A 43 -7.39 -10.09 -13.89
CA LEU A 43 -7.52 -8.74 -13.33
C LEU A 43 -6.85 -7.68 -14.21
N ASP A 44 -5.71 -8.00 -14.83
CA ASP A 44 -5.07 -7.10 -15.81
C ASP A 44 -6.01 -6.77 -16.99
N GLN A 45 -6.82 -7.73 -17.44
CA GLN A 45 -7.80 -7.50 -18.52
C GLN A 45 -8.96 -6.64 -18.04
N MET A 46 -9.42 -6.82 -16.80
CA MET A 46 -10.46 -6.00 -16.18
C MET A 46 -9.99 -4.55 -16.00
N LEU A 47 -8.78 -4.34 -15.48
CA LEU A 47 -8.19 -3.01 -15.34
C LEU A 47 -7.98 -2.37 -16.72
N ARG A 48 -7.51 -3.14 -17.72
CA ARG A 48 -7.35 -2.64 -19.10
C ARG A 48 -8.67 -2.17 -19.66
N LYS A 49 -9.70 -2.97 -19.45
CA LYS A 49 -11.08 -2.60 -19.75
C LYS A 49 -11.39 -1.27 -19.05
N LEU A 50 -11.30 -1.16 -17.72
CA LEU A 50 -11.58 0.08 -16.96
C LEU A 50 -10.89 1.31 -17.56
N ALA A 51 -9.60 1.19 -17.86
CA ALA A 51 -8.80 2.25 -18.47
C ALA A 51 -9.36 2.68 -19.84
N ILE A 52 -9.77 1.73 -20.71
CA ILE A 52 -10.31 2.05 -22.05
C ILE A 52 -11.66 2.76 -21.96
N ASN A 53 -12.63 2.25 -21.17
CA ASN A 53 -13.96 2.88 -21.13
C ASN A 53 -14.04 4.07 -20.17
N SER A 54 -12.95 4.40 -19.46
CA SER A 54 -12.87 5.60 -18.61
C SER A 54 -13.24 6.88 -19.38
N THR A 55 -12.96 6.93 -20.68
CA THR A 55 -13.32 8.03 -21.59
C THR A 55 -14.83 8.29 -21.66
N ASN A 56 -15.67 7.27 -21.43
CA ASN A 56 -17.13 7.39 -21.46
C ASN A 56 -17.75 7.39 -20.05
N LEU A 57 -17.13 6.70 -19.09
CA LEU A 57 -17.65 6.52 -17.73
C LEU A 57 -17.20 7.62 -16.75
N GLY A 58 -16.12 8.34 -17.07
CA GLY A 58 -15.49 9.26 -16.13
C GLY A 58 -14.68 8.54 -15.04
N CYS A 59 -14.34 9.26 -13.97
CA CYS A 59 -13.63 8.70 -12.82
C CYS A 59 -14.59 8.11 -11.78
N PHE A 60 -14.11 7.11 -11.03
CA PHE A 60 -14.84 6.50 -9.92
C PHE A 60 -14.54 7.28 -8.63
N ALA A 61 -14.98 8.54 -8.59
CA ALA A 61 -14.71 9.45 -7.48
C ALA A 61 -15.33 9.00 -6.13
N GLY A 62 -16.30 8.09 -6.16
CA GLY A 62 -16.86 7.49 -4.94
C GLY A 62 -15.91 6.50 -4.27
N LEU A 63 -14.97 5.91 -5.02
CA LEU A 63 -14.13 4.83 -4.51
C LEU A 63 -13.05 5.35 -3.55
N ARG A 64 -13.09 4.86 -2.32
CA ARG A 64 -12.16 5.23 -1.24
C ARG A 64 -11.27 4.08 -0.81
N LEU A 65 -11.72 2.83 -0.99
CA LEU A 65 -10.97 1.64 -0.61
C LEU A 65 -10.84 0.65 -1.74
N LEU A 66 -9.61 0.16 -1.95
CA LEU A 66 -9.30 -0.92 -2.88
C LEU A 66 -8.60 -2.06 -2.14
N LYS A 67 -9.18 -3.26 -2.23
CA LYS A 67 -8.57 -4.48 -1.71
C LYS A 67 -8.44 -5.51 -2.82
N ILE A 68 -7.24 -6.05 -3.00
CA ILE A 68 -6.98 -7.15 -3.92
C ILE A 68 -6.30 -8.26 -3.13
N SER A 69 -6.84 -9.47 -3.21
CA SER A 69 -6.39 -10.64 -2.47
C SER A 69 -6.28 -11.86 -3.39
N TYR A 70 -5.20 -12.62 -3.24
CA TYR A 70 -4.99 -13.89 -3.95
C TYR A 70 -5.12 -13.75 -5.46
N SER A 71 -4.24 -12.96 -6.08
CA SER A 71 -4.21 -12.77 -7.53
C SER A 71 -2.85 -13.09 -8.13
N HIS A 72 -2.88 -13.62 -9.35
CA HIS A 72 -1.70 -13.94 -10.17
C HIS A 72 -1.48 -12.94 -11.31
N SER A 73 -2.18 -11.81 -11.27
CA SER A 73 -2.02 -10.70 -12.21
C SER A 73 -0.77 -9.86 -11.92
N THR A 74 -0.21 -9.27 -12.96
CA THR A 74 1.01 -8.46 -12.84
C THR A 74 0.72 -7.03 -12.41
N LEU A 75 -0.51 -6.55 -12.63
CA LEU A 75 -0.95 -5.17 -12.36
C LEU A 75 -0.07 -4.12 -13.06
N LYS A 76 0.50 -4.49 -14.21
CA LYS A 76 1.37 -3.63 -15.03
C LYS A 76 0.77 -3.36 -16.40
N PRO A 77 0.84 -2.13 -16.91
CA PRO A 77 0.38 -1.84 -18.27
C PRO A 77 1.26 -2.56 -19.30
N THR A 78 0.67 -3.04 -20.39
CA THR A 78 1.45 -3.61 -21.50
C THR A 78 2.15 -2.47 -22.25
N ARG A 79 3.42 -2.63 -22.62
CA ARG A 79 4.19 -1.59 -23.36
C ARG A 79 3.43 -1.10 -24.60
N GLY A 80 3.25 0.21 -24.72
CA GLY A 80 2.59 0.87 -25.86
C GLY A 80 1.08 1.14 -25.69
N GLN A 81 0.54 0.99 -24.48
CA GLN A 81 -0.88 1.17 -24.20
C GLN A 81 -1.18 2.57 -23.63
N CYS A 82 -2.31 3.18 -24.01
CA CYS A 82 -2.74 4.47 -23.49
C CYS A 82 -2.92 4.41 -21.97
N ILE A 83 -2.05 5.13 -21.26
CA ILE A 83 -2.24 5.51 -19.86
C ILE A 83 -3.46 6.43 -19.80
N THR A 84 -4.33 6.26 -18.82
CA THR A 84 -5.45 7.20 -18.63
C THR A 84 -4.87 8.60 -18.40
N SER A 85 -5.33 9.60 -19.15
CA SER A 85 -4.82 10.98 -19.04
C SER A 85 -5.25 11.69 -17.74
N PHE A 86 -6.05 11.00 -16.92
CA PHE A 86 -6.60 11.49 -15.67
C PHE A 86 -6.67 10.36 -14.64
N ASP A 87 -6.73 10.76 -13.37
CA ASP A 87 -6.81 9.86 -12.21
C ASP A 87 -8.19 9.20 -12.18
N LEU A 88 -8.23 7.87 -12.35
CA LEU A 88 -9.47 7.12 -12.43
C LEU A 88 -10.13 6.92 -11.06
N VAL A 89 -9.36 6.91 -9.97
CA VAL A 89 -9.85 6.80 -8.59
C VAL A 89 -9.23 7.91 -7.72
N PRO A 90 -9.58 9.18 -7.97
CA PRO A 90 -8.89 10.34 -7.40
C PRO A 90 -9.08 10.47 -5.88
N ASN A 91 -10.04 9.75 -5.31
CA ASN A 91 -10.40 9.78 -3.90
C ASN A 91 -10.01 8.53 -3.14
N LEU A 92 -9.12 7.71 -3.70
CA LEU A 92 -8.62 6.52 -3.04
C LEU A 92 -7.84 6.90 -1.76
N GLU A 93 -8.30 6.37 -0.64
CA GLU A 93 -7.74 6.59 0.70
C GLU A 93 -7.03 5.34 1.23
N GLU A 94 -7.43 4.14 0.81
CA GLU A 94 -6.94 2.90 1.41
C GLU A 94 -6.66 1.82 0.35
N ILE A 95 -5.50 1.19 0.47
CA ILE A 95 -5.06 0.07 -0.38
C ILE A 95 -4.70 -1.14 0.50
N TYR A 96 -5.27 -2.30 0.15
CA TYR A 96 -5.01 -3.59 0.78
C TYR A 96 -4.61 -4.63 -0.26
N PHE A 97 -3.33 -4.96 -0.35
CA PHE A 97 -2.82 -5.93 -1.32
C PHE A 97 -2.27 -7.18 -0.63
N HIS A 98 -3.02 -8.28 -0.72
CA HIS A 98 -2.69 -9.51 -0.01
C HIS A 98 -2.43 -10.66 -0.97
N SER A 99 -1.33 -11.38 -0.80
CA SER A 99 -1.01 -12.59 -1.56
C SER A 99 -1.03 -12.36 -3.08
N LEU A 100 -0.42 -11.27 -3.55
CA LEU A 100 -0.27 -10.97 -4.97
C LEU A 100 1.07 -11.52 -5.46
N SER A 101 1.02 -12.59 -6.26
CA SER A 101 2.22 -13.39 -6.54
C SER A 101 3.16 -12.77 -7.58
N LYS A 102 2.71 -11.76 -8.33
CA LYS A 102 3.47 -11.11 -9.42
C LYS A 102 3.54 -9.59 -9.31
N LEU A 103 3.04 -9.01 -8.21
CA LEU A 103 3.16 -7.56 -8.00
C LEU A 103 4.62 -7.21 -7.71
N GLU A 104 5.20 -6.31 -8.51
CA GLU A 104 6.58 -5.84 -8.33
C GLU A 104 6.67 -4.43 -7.74
N SER A 105 5.72 -3.56 -8.08
CA SER A 105 5.53 -2.22 -7.49
C SER A 105 4.07 -1.77 -7.50
N ILE A 106 3.66 -0.94 -6.53
CA ILE A 106 2.33 -0.29 -6.55
C ILE A 106 2.26 0.77 -7.65
N SER A 107 3.39 1.40 -8.01
CA SER A 107 3.41 2.41 -9.08
C SER A 107 3.01 1.82 -10.43
N ASP A 108 3.32 0.55 -10.71
CA ASP A 108 2.85 -0.12 -11.93
C ASP A 108 1.30 -0.11 -12.02
N PHE A 109 0.63 -0.32 -10.88
CA PHE A 109 -0.82 -0.25 -10.76
C PHE A 109 -1.31 1.21 -10.86
N GLY A 110 -0.56 2.15 -10.28
CA GLY A 110 -0.80 3.59 -10.39
C GLY A 110 -0.78 4.05 -11.84
N ASP A 111 0.27 3.73 -12.59
CA ASP A 111 0.43 4.01 -14.01
C ASP A 111 -0.69 3.39 -14.84
N PHE A 112 -1.17 2.22 -14.43
CA PHE A 112 -2.27 1.54 -15.10
C PHE A 112 -3.56 2.39 -15.09
N LEU A 113 -3.85 3.05 -13.98
CA LEU A 113 -5.10 3.79 -13.74
C LEU A 113 -4.92 5.31 -13.64
N GLY A 114 -3.71 5.82 -13.90
CA GLY A 114 -3.35 7.23 -13.80
C GLY A 114 -3.37 7.78 -12.38
N LEU A 115 -3.12 6.95 -11.37
CA LEU A 115 -3.30 7.31 -9.96
C LEU A 115 -2.19 8.23 -9.47
N ARG A 116 -2.57 9.28 -8.75
CA ARG A 116 -1.60 10.17 -8.09
C ARG A 116 -1.42 9.89 -6.61
N PHE A 117 -2.18 8.94 -6.05
CA PHE A 117 -2.19 8.54 -4.63
C PHE A 117 -2.27 9.72 -3.64
N SER A 118 -2.80 10.87 -4.06
CA SER A 118 -2.67 12.12 -3.29
C SER A 118 -3.49 12.12 -2.00
N ARG A 119 -4.54 11.30 -1.93
CA ARG A 119 -5.41 11.15 -0.74
C ARG A 119 -5.16 9.86 0.03
N LEU A 120 -4.20 9.05 -0.40
CA LEU A 120 -3.90 7.77 0.19
C LEU A 120 -3.41 7.96 1.63
N ARG A 121 -4.03 7.22 2.56
CA ARG A 121 -3.83 7.29 4.02
C ARG A 121 -3.37 5.96 4.58
N ILE A 122 -3.83 4.85 4.01
CA ILE A 122 -3.54 3.50 4.50
C ILE A 122 -3.01 2.63 3.36
N ILE A 123 -1.87 2.00 3.61
CA ILE A 123 -1.34 0.92 2.78
C ILE A 123 -1.12 -0.28 3.69
N ASP A 124 -1.74 -1.41 3.34
CA ASP A 124 -1.52 -2.70 3.98
C ASP A 124 -1.17 -3.74 2.91
N ILE A 125 0.05 -4.26 2.95
CA ILE A 125 0.53 -5.28 2.01
C ILE A 125 1.03 -6.49 2.78
N PHE A 126 0.48 -7.64 2.41
CA PHE A 126 0.78 -8.90 3.05
C PHE A 126 1.13 -9.97 2.00
N SER A 127 2.28 -10.64 2.18
CA SER A 127 2.63 -11.83 1.41
C SER A 127 2.71 -11.62 -0.11
N CYS A 128 3.35 -10.54 -0.57
CA CYS A 128 3.64 -10.25 -1.98
C CYS A 128 5.12 -10.51 -2.28
N PRO A 129 5.51 -11.75 -2.65
CA PRO A 129 6.92 -12.16 -2.67
C PRO A 129 7.75 -11.50 -3.78
N GLN A 130 7.13 -10.98 -4.84
CA GLN A 130 7.84 -10.32 -5.95
C GLN A 130 7.94 -8.81 -5.77
N LEU A 131 7.35 -8.24 -4.71
CA LEU A 131 7.38 -6.80 -4.46
C LEU A 131 8.79 -6.39 -4.05
N LYS A 132 9.46 -5.61 -4.91
CA LYS A 132 10.83 -5.13 -4.68
C LYS A 132 10.87 -3.68 -4.23
N HIS A 133 9.99 -2.87 -4.79
CA HIS A 133 9.88 -1.45 -4.50
C HIS A 133 8.42 -1.15 -4.21
N LEU A 134 8.11 -0.49 -3.09
CA LEU A 134 6.72 -0.12 -2.81
C LEU A 134 6.22 0.87 -3.88
N PHE A 135 6.98 1.95 -4.11
CA PHE A 135 6.83 2.88 -5.23
C PHE A 135 8.06 2.86 -6.14
N SER A 136 7.89 3.21 -7.42
CA SER A 136 8.95 3.19 -8.42
C SER A 136 10.01 4.26 -8.13
N VAL A 137 11.27 3.96 -8.43
CA VAL A 137 12.41 4.89 -8.27
C VAL A 137 12.35 6.05 -9.28
N GLU A 138 11.58 5.88 -10.37
CA GLU A 138 11.40 6.90 -11.40
C GLU A 138 10.30 7.92 -11.03
N ASP A 139 9.56 7.71 -9.93
CA ASP A 139 8.55 8.64 -9.47
C ASP A 139 9.24 9.92 -8.96
N THR A 140 9.15 10.99 -9.75
CA THR A 140 9.87 12.27 -9.54
C THR A 140 9.10 13.27 -8.65
N GLY A 141 8.22 12.78 -7.79
CA GLY A 141 7.36 13.60 -6.93
C GLY A 141 7.10 12.97 -5.57
N LEU A 142 6.41 13.71 -4.68
CA LEU A 142 6.05 13.19 -3.36
C LEU A 142 4.89 12.18 -3.51
N VAL A 143 5.18 10.89 -3.38
CA VAL A 143 4.18 9.84 -3.54
C VAL A 143 3.48 9.59 -2.19
N ALA A 144 2.14 9.59 -2.22
CA ALA A 144 1.30 9.42 -1.02
C ALA A 144 1.63 10.39 0.14
N PRO A 145 1.58 11.74 -0.08
CA PRO A 145 1.89 12.75 0.95
C PRO A 145 1.09 12.61 2.25
N ASN A 146 -0.12 12.08 2.16
CA ASN A 146 -1.07 11.98 3.25
C ASN A 146 -1.07 10.62 3.94
N LEU A 147 -0.07 9.78 3.68
CA LEU A 147 0.04 8.44 4.26
C LEU A 147 0.15 8.53 5.79
N LYS A 148 -0.73 7.81 6.49
CA LYS A 148 -0.80 7.76 7.96
C LYS A 148 -0.45 6.38 8.50
N VAL A 149 -0.78 5.33 7.77
CA VAL A 149 -0.59 3.95 8.20
C VAL A 149 0.07 3.16 7.08
N LEU A 150 1.21 2.55 7.40
CA LEU A 150 1.90 1.62 6.51
C LEU A 150 2.12 0.29 7.22
N LYS A 151 1.54 -0.77 6.68
CA LYS A 151 1.72 -2.14 7.16
C LYS A 151 2.26 -3.01 6.04
N LEU A 152 3.41 -3.61 6.27
CA LEU A 152 4.17 -4.35 5.26
C LEU A 152 4.66 -5.64 5.89
N LYS A 153 4.14 -6.77 5.42
CA LYS A 153 4.31 -8.07 6.07
C LYS A 153 4.63 -9.17 5.08
N ASN A 154 5.61 -10.02 5.40
CA ASN A 154 6.04 -11.15 4.58
C ASN A 154 6.43 -10.71 3.15
N LEU A 155 7.32 -9.72 3.05
CA LEU A 155 7.79 -9.16 1.78
C LEU A 155 9.30 -9.41 1.66
N PRO A 156 9.72 -10.66 1.36
CA PRO A 156 11.12 -11.08 1.45
C PRO A 156 12.05 -10.36 0.47
N ASN A 157 11.51 -9.82 -0.62
CA ASN A 157 12.28 -9.12 -1.66
C ASN A 157 12.14 -7.59 -1.62
N LEU A 158 11.45 -7.03 -0.61
CA LEU A 158 11.24 -5.58 -0.52
C LEU A 158 12.53 -4.86 -0.11
N GLU A 159 13.10 -4.09 -1.02
CA GLU A 159 14.37 -3.39 -0.87
C GLU A 159 14.19 -1.91 -0.54
N THR A 160 13.22 -1.24 -1.18
CA THR A 160 12.97 0.20 -1.03
C THR A 160 11.49 0.53 -0.94
N LEU A 161 11.18 1.61 -0.22
CA LEU A 161 9.81 2.13 -0.12
C LEU A 161 9.52 3.20 -1.17
N CYS A 162 10.45 4.13 -1.42
CA CYS A 162 10.27 5.21 -2.37
C CYS A 162 11.63 5.80 -2.78
N SER A 163 11.59 6.80 -3.67
CA SER A 163 12.76 7.52 -4.16
C SER A 163 13.48 8.28 -3.03
N HIS A 164 14.76 8.55 -3.26
CA HIS A 164 15.60 9.26 -2.30
C HIS A 164 15.13 10.72 -2.24
N ASN A 165 14.73 11.20 -1.05
CA ASN A 165 14.23 12.54 -0.67
C ASN A 165 12.72 12.66 -0.38
N GLU A 166 11.96 11.57 -0.39
CA GLU A 166 10.57 11.61 0.07
C GLU A 166 10.49 11.52 1.60
N SER A 167 9.56 12.29 2.17
CA SER A 167 9.24 12.25 3.60
C SER A 167 7.73 12.11 3.77
N TRP A 168 7.31 11.03 4.43
CA TRP A 168 5.90 10.83 4.78
C TRP A 168 5.56 11.53 6.09
N GLN A 169 5.55 12.85 6.08
CA GLN A 169 5.41 13.71 7.28
C GLN A 169 4.18 13.39 8.15
N HIS A 170 3.13 12.82 7.55
CA HIS A 170 1.89 12.47 8.25
C HIS A 170 1.83 11.03 8.76
N LEU A 171 2.89 10.23 8.58
CA LEU A 171 2.92 8.83 9.00
C LEU A 171 2.81 8.72 10.52
N GLN A 172 1.84 7.94 10.98
CA GLN A 172 1.55 7.73 12.40
C GLN A 172 1.87 6.31 12.85
N GLN A 173 1.65 5.34 11.98
CA GLN A 173 1.85 3.93 12.27
C GLN A 173 2.66 3.28 11.16
N LEU A 174 3.73 2.60 11.57
CA LEU A 174 4.56 1.77 10.70
C LEU A 174 4.63 0.36 11.29
N GLU A 175 4.27 -0.65 10.51
CA GLU A 175 4.42 -2.05 10.90
C GLU A 175 5.17 -2.82 9.81
N LEU A 176 6.33 -3.36 10.16
CA LEU A 176 7.19 -4.13 9.26
C LEU A 176 7.45 -5.51 9.86
N LEU A 177 7.05 -6.57 9.16
CA LEU A 177 7.21 -7.96 9.60
C LEU A 177 7.78 -8.80 8.46
N ASN A 178 8.91 -9.47 8.68
CA ASN A 178 9.55 -10.35 7.68
C ASN A 178 9.82 -9.59 6.36
N CYS A 179 10.44 -8.41 6.47
CA CYS A 179 10.84 -7.50 5.38
C CYS A 179 12.35 -7.25 5.45
N ASP A 180 13.15 -8.31 5.47
CA ASP A 180 14.52 -8.29 5.97
C ASP A 180 15.53 -7.55 5.07
N LEU A 181 15.18 -7.27 3.82
CA LEU A 181 16.01 -6.52 2.87
C LEU A 181 15.81 -5.00 2.97
N LEU A 182 14.74 -4.54 3.63
CA LEU A 182 14.43 -3.12 3.74
C LEU A 182 15.33 -2.46 4.80
N ARG A 183 16.24 -1.59 4.35
CA ARG A 183 17.23 -0.93 5.23
C ARG A 183 16.97 0.54 5.51
N LYS A 184 16.15 1.20 4.70
CA LYS A 184 15.89 2.64 4.80
C LYS A 184 14.42 2.93 4.89
N LEU A 185 14.06 3.93 5.69
CA LEU A 185 12.70 4.42 5.83
C LEU A 185 12.62 5.87 5.31
N PRO A 186 11.52 6.27 4.65
CA PRO A 186 11.29 7.65 4.22
C PRO A 186 10.75 8.51 5.37
N LEU A 187 11.48 8.45 6.48
CA LEU A 187 11.24 9.23 7.67
C LEU A 187 12.36 10.27 7.77
N THR A 188 12.02 11.48 8.16
CA THR A 188 12.96 12.58 8.40
C THR A 188 12.73 13.14 9.81
N THR A 189 13.52 14.13 10.21
CA THR A 189 13.28 14.88 11.46
C THR A 189 11.89 15.52 11.54
N GLN A 190 11.19 15.73 10.42
CA GLN A 190 9.83 16.27 10.40
C GLN A 190 8.75 15.26 10.83
N ASN A 191 9.12 14.00 10.99
CA ASN A 191 8.22 12.95 11.47
C ASN A 191 8.08 12.88 13.00
N GLU A 192 8.76 13.77 13.72
CA GLU A 192 8.89 13.75 15.19
C GLU A 192 7.55 13.71 15.93
N ASP A 193 6.60 14.57 15.55
CA ASP A 193 5.30 14.67 16.24
C ASP A 193 4.22 13.74 15.64
N SER A 194 4.49 13.15 14.46
CA SER A 194 3.49 12.39 13.72
C SER A 194 3.54 10.90 14.03
N VAL A 195 4.74 10.32 14.10
CA VAL A 195 4.92 8.88 14.32
C VAL A 195 4.61 8.52 15.77
N LYS A 196 3.53 7.77 15.97
CA LYS A 196 3.07 7.32 17.28
C LYS A 196 3.52 5.90 17.60
N GLU A 197 3.73 5.10 16.56
CA GLU A 197 3.96 3.68 16.73
C GLU A 197 4.78 3.10 15.56
N VAL A 198 5.86 2.42 15.90
CA VAL A 198 6.64 1.61 14.96
C VAL A 198 6.71 0.19 15.48
N ARG A 199 6.24 -0.77 14.70
CA ARG A 199 6.27 -2.20 15.02
C ARG A 199 7.19 -2.92 14.06
N GLY A 200 8.10 -3.73 14.58
CA GLY A 200 8.88 -4.63 13.73
C GLY A 200 9.79 -5.55 14.52
N GLN A 201 10.48 -6.46 13.82
CA GLN A 201 11.43 -7.34 14.50
C GLN A 201 12.63 -6.54 15.00
N LEU A 202 13.12 -6.87 16.20
CA LEU A 202 14.25 -6.19 16.82
C LEU A 202 15.52 -6.24 15.94
N GLU A 203 15.76 -7.37 15.27
CA GLU A 203 16.88 -7.52 14.34
C GLU A 203 16.79 -6.55 13.16
N TRP A 204 15.59 -6.35 12.62
CA TRP A 204 15.35 -5.41 11.53
C TRP A 204 15.60 -3.98 12.01
N TRP A 205 15.04 -3.59 13.16
CA TRP A 205 15.22 -2.27 13.76
C TRP A 205 16.70 -1.89 13.97
N ASN A 206 17.50 -2.86 14.44
CA ASN A 206 18.92 -2.66 14.68
C ASN A 206 19.77 -2.59 13.39
N ARG A 207 19.26 -3.12 12.26
CA ARG A 207 19.93 -3.08 10.95
C ARG A 207 19.54 -1.88 10.09
N LEU A 208 18.53 -1.10 10.51
CA LEU A 208 18.11 0.10 9.79
C LEU A 208 19.26 1.11 9.69
N GLU A 209 19.41 1.66 8.49
CA GLU A 209 20.31 2.78 8.19
C GLU A 209 19.55 4.08 8.50
N TRP A 210 19.91 4.70 9.63
CA TRP A 210 19.33 5.97 10.07
C TRP A 210 20.10 7.16 9.47
N GLU A 211 19.40 8.25 9.16
CA GLU A 211 20.03 9.48 8.70
C GLU A 211 20.95 10.08 9.79
N ASN A 212 20.53 10.01 11.05
CA ASN A 212 21.31 10.37 12.22
C ASN A 212 20.90 9.53 13.45
N GLU A 213 21.79 9.42 14.43
CA GLU A 213 21.53 8.66 15.67
C GLU A 213 20.42 9.30 16.53
N ASP A 214 20.25 10.62 16.46
CA ASP A 214 19.21 11.35 17.18
C ASP A 214 17.81 10.86 16.77
N MET A 215 17.59 10.61 15.47
CA MET A 215 16.34 10.11 14.93
C MET A 215 16.04 8.70 15.42
N LYS A 216 17.06 7.83 15.46
CA LYS A 216 16.93 6.48 16.02
C LYS A 216 16.51 6.55 17.49
N GLN A 217 17.20 7.37 18.30
CA GLN A 217 16.89 7.53 19.72
C GLN A 217 15.47 8.07 19.96
N ARG A 218 15.00 9.01 19.14
CA ARG A 218 13.64 9.57 19.26
C ARG A 218 12.55 8.56 18.91
N LEU A 219 12.74 7.79 17.83
CA LEU A 219 11.78 6.78 17.43
C LEU A 219 11.85 5.51 18.29
N GLN A 220 12.95 5.31 19.03
CA GLN A 220 13.12 4.19 19.96
C GLN A 220 11.98 4.09 20.98
N ASN A 221 11.49 5.24 21.48
CA ASN A 221 10.38 5.27 22.45
C ASN A 221 9.02 4.89 21.85
N HIS A 222 8.90 4.99 20.53
CA HIS A 222 7.71 4.60 19.78
C HIS A 222 7.82 3.20 19.19
N PHE A 223 9.00 2.57 19.33
CA PHE A 223 9.27 1.24 18.79
C PHE A 223 8.73 0.15 19.71
N ILE A 224 8.02 -0.80 19.12
CA ILE A 224 7.44 -1.97 19.75
C ILE A 224 8.01 -3.19 19.04
N ALA A 225 8.81 -3.97 19.75
CA ALA A 225 9.38 -5.20 19.22
C ALA A 225 8.30 -6.26 19.05
N ILE A 226 8.23 -6.86 17.87
CA ILE A 226 7.33 -7.99 17.56
C ILE A 226 8.13 -9.22 17.13
N ASP A 227 7.58 -10.40 17.39
CA ASP A 227 8.12 -11.67 16.92
C ASP A 227 7.80 -11.92 15.44
N ARG A 228 8.33 -13.02 14.89
CA ARG A 228 8.09 -13.43 13.49
C ARG A 228 6.62 -13.73 13.15
N PHE A 229 5.76 -13.83 14.17
CA PHE A 229 4.33 -14.08 14.06
C PHE A 229 3.50 -12.80 14.29
N GLY A 230 4.14 -11.66 14.57
CA GLY A 230 3.50 -10.38 14.82
C GLY A 230 3.01 -10.19 16.26
N GLN A 231 3.44 -11.02 17.21
CA GLN A 231 3.13 -10.85 18.63
C GLN A 231 4.14 -9.89 19.27
N VAL A 232 3.65 -9.00 20.15
CA VAL A 232 4.52 -8.07 20.88
C VAL A 232 5.40 -8.85 21.85
N ILE A 233 6.71 -8.68 21.74
CA ILE A 233 7.69 -9.29 22.64
C ILE A 233 7.95 -8.36 23.82
N ASP A 234 8.12 -7.07 23.59
CA ASP A 234 8.39 -6.07 24.63
C ASP A 234 7.76 -4.72 24.27
N LYS A 235 7.13 -4.08 25.27
CA LYS A 235 6.97 -2.62 25.29
C LYS A 235 8.18 -2.04 26.02
N ALA A 236 8.63 -0.87 25.61
CA ALA A 236 9.91 -0.22 25.93
C ALA A 236 10.28 -0.01 27.43
N ASP A 237 9.66 -0.68 28.40
CA ASP A 237 9.93 -0.52 29.83
C ASP A 237 10.98 -1.51 30.39
N SER A 238 11.78 -2.20 29.57
CA SER A 238 12.73 -3.23 30.08
C SER A 238 14.13 -3.20 29.47
N ILE A 239 14.53 -2.12 28.81
CA ILE A 239 15.93 -1.93 28.36
C ILE A 239 16.51 -0.70 29.05
N LEU A 240 16.88 -0.88 30.32
CA LEU A 240 17.89 -0.08 31.03
C LEU A 240 19.13 -0.95 31.20
#